data_AF-A0A7Y2BRG9-F1
#
_entry.id   AF-A0A7Y2BRG9-F1
#
_cell.length_a   1.000
_cell.length_b   1.000
_cell.length_c   1.000
_cell.angle_alpha   90.00
_cell.angle_beta   90.00
_cell.angle_gamma   90.00
#
_symmetry.space_group_name_H-M   'P 1'
#
loop_
_entity.id
_entity.type
_entity.pdbx_description
1 polymer ?
#
loop_
_entity_poly.entity_id
_entity_poly.type
_entity_poly.pdbx_seq_one_letter_code
_entity_poly.pdbx_strand_id
1 'polypeptide(L)'
;MPDPVKAIAEPAGSLATPQQPATGNAYLLGCLAALAVVFIWSSWLVASRSGALSGLTVYDLAALRYAISGLVALPFVLYFKPWKTLTIGQIAVLTMLLGPVYIMLVFNGFVFAPAAHGGIFMNGVLPVMTLAIGWLWLREAPRWQQLVAAAFILLATVAVASDKSQIAVAGSWRGDLLFLAAAAFFSMYMVLSRVWRI
;
A
#
# COMPACT_ATOMS: atom_id res chain seq x y z
N MET A 1 -35.32 43.24 -19.30
CA MET A 1 -33.91 43.65 -19.08
C MET A 1 -33.65 43.48 -17.59
N PRO A 2 -32.97 42.42 -17.14
CA PRO A 2 -32.75 42.14 -15.71
C PRO A 2 -31.47 42.81 -15.17
N ASP A 3 -31.49 43.20 -13.90
CA ASP A 3 -30.54 44.07 -13.20
C ASP A 3 -29.07 43.58 -13.10
N PRO A 4 -28.07 44.48 -13.19
CA PRO A 4 -26.65 44.14 -13.11
C PRO A 4 -26.10 43.89 -11.68
N VAL A 5 -26.94 43.96 -10.64
CA VAL A 5 -26.49 43.89 -9.22
C VAL A 5 -26.54 42.47 -8.63
N LYS A 6 -27.13 41.49 -9.34
CA LYS A 6 -27.31 40.12 -8.84
C LYS A 6 -26.16 39.15 -9.15
N ALA A 7 -25.06 39.63 -9.74
CA ALA A 7 -23.95 38.81 -10.23
C ALA A 7 -22.71 38.76 -9.31
N ILE A 8 -22.76 39.30 -8.08
CA ILE A 8 -21.59 39.43 -7.19
C ILE A 8 -21.78 38.68 -5.84
N ALA A 9 -22.57 37.60 -5.83
CA ALA A 9 -22.78 36.80 -4.62
C ALA A 9 -22.74 35.29 -4.90
N GLU A 10 -21.68 34.82 -5.56
CA GLU A 10 -21.22 33.45 -5.36
C GLU A 10 -20.08 33.51 -4.33
N PRO A 11 -20.24 32.93 -3.12
CA PRO A 11 -19.13 32.83 -2.21
C PRO A 11 -18.12 31.84 -2.79
N ALA A 12 -16.91 32.37 -3.04
CA ALA A 12 -15.73 31.62 -3.39
C ALA A 12 -15.58 30.35 -2.53
N GLY A 13 -15.35 29.23 -3.22
CA GLY A 13 -14.73 27.99 -2.76
C GLY A 13 -14.67 27.77 -1.25
N SER A 14 -15.56 26.89 -0.78
CA SER A 14 -15.39 25.98 0.34
C SER A 14 -13.97 26.01 0.95
N LEU A 15 -13.80 26.89 1.93
CA LEU A 15 -12.64 26.90 2.80
C LEU A 15 -12.63 25.54 3.51
N ALA A 16 -11.55 24.80 3.31
CA ALA A 16 -11.27 23.54 3.98
C ALA A 16 -11.67 23.67 5.46
N THR A 17 -12.68 22.89 5.86
CA THR A 17 -13.14 22.85 7.24
C THR A 17 -11.93 22.52 8.12
N PRO A 18 -11.57 23.34 9.12
CA PRO A 18 -10.46 23.02 10.01
C PRO A 18 -10.73 21.64 10.62
N GLN A 19 -9.79 20.71 10.46
CA GLN A 19 -9.85 19.40 11.10
C GLN A 19 -9.92 19.65 12.61
N GLN A 20 -11.12 19.56 13.18
CA GLN A 20 -11.38 19.86 14.58
C GLN A 20 -10.45 18.97 15.45
N PRO A 21 -9.75 19.52 16.46
CA PRO A 21 -8.85 18.72 17.28
C PRO A 21 -9.62 17.54 17.83
N ALA A 22 -9.10 16.33 17.59
CA ALA A 22 -9.76 15.11 18.04
C ALA A 22 -10.06 15.22 19.54
N THR A 23 -11.23 14.79 19.97
CA THR A 23 -11.51 14.70 21.41
C THR A 23 -10.53 13.69 22.02
N GLY A 24 -10.22 13.77 23.32
CA GLY A 24 -9.25 12.87 23.96
C GLY A 24 -9.50 11.37 23.69
N ASN A 25 -10.78 10.98 23.56
CA ASN A 25 -11.19 9.64 23.18
C ASN A 25 -10.86 9.28 21.72
N ALA A 26 -11.00 10.22 20.78
CA ALA A 26 -10.66 10.00 19.37
C ALA A 26 -9.15 9.88 19.16
N TYR A 27 -8.33 10.62 19.92
CA TYR A 27 -6.87 10.44 19.90
C TYR A 27 -6.47 9.06 20.45
N LEU A 28 -7.02 8.65 21.58
CA LEU A 28 -6.75 7.31 22.14
C LEU A 28 -7.16 6.20 21.16
N LEU A 29 -8.34 6.33 20.55
CA LEU A 29 -8.82 5.38 19.54
C LEU A 29 -7.90 5.36 18.31
N GLY A 30 -7.42 6.51 17.85
CA GLY A 30 -6.45 6.62 16.77
C GLY A 30 -5.12 5.93 17.10
N CYS A 31 -4.60 6.13 18.32
CA CYS A 31 -3.40 5.44 18.79
C CYS A 31 -3.60 3.93 18.88
N LEU A 32 -4.74 3.46 19.41
CA LEU A 32 -5.06 2.03 19.48
C LEU A 32 -5.20 1.42 18.08
N ALA A 33 -5.81 2.13 17.13
CA ALA A 33 -5.91 1.69 15.75
C ALA A 33 -4.52 1.60 15.10
N ALA A 34 -3.65 2.60 15.30
CA ALA A 34 -2.28 2.57 14.79
C ALA A 34 -1.48 1.39 15.36
N LEU A 35 -1.60 1.13 16.67
CA LEU A 35 -0.96 -0.03 17.31
C LEU A 35 -1.49 -1.34 16.72
N ALA A 36 -2.80 -1.49 16.57
CA ALA A 36 -3.39 -2.68 15.97
C ALA A 36 -2.85 -2.93 14.55
N VAL A 37 -2.76 -1.88 13.73
CA VAL A 37 -2.20 -1.95 12.37
C VAL A 37 -0.74 -2.41 12.41
N VAL A 38 0.08 -1.83 13.29
CA VAL A 38 1.50 -2.23 13.44
C VAL A 38 1.61 -3.71 13.83
N PHE A 39 0.81 -4.19 14.79
CA PHE A 39 0.81 -5.59 15.19
C PHE A 39 0.39 -6.53 14.06
N ILE A 40 -0.68 -6.19 13.34
CA ILE A 40 -1.18 -6.99 12.21
C ILE A 40 -0.11 -7.10 11.13
N TRP A 41 0.47 -5.97 10.71
CA TRP A 41 1.46 -5.95 9.64
C TRP A 41 2.77 -6.63 10.04
N SER A 42 3.25 -6.38 11.25
CA SER A 42 4.49 -6.99 11.76
C SER A 42 4.33 -8.50 11.88
N SER A 43 3.22 -8.96 12.48
CA SER A 43 2.92 -10.38 12.59
C SER A 43 2.82 -11.04 11.22
N TRP A 44 2.21 -10.36 10.25
CA TRP A 44 2.11 -10.86 8.88
C TRP A 44 3.48 -11.02 8.21
N LEU A 45 4.39 -10.05 8.33
CA LEU A 45 5.75 -10.15 7.76
C LEU A 45 6.53 -11.32 8.38
N VAL A 46 6.47 -11.46 9.70
CA VAL A 46 7.16 -12.53 10.43
C VAL A 46 6.58 -13.90 10.09
N ALA A 47 5.25 -14.05 10.10
CA ALA A 47 4.56 -15.29 9.75
C ALA A 47 4.78 -15.67 8.27
N SER A 48 4.85 -14.69 7.37
CA SER A 48 5.12 -14.92 5.95
C SER A 48 6.54 -15.42 5.74
N ARG A 49 7.52 -14.85 6.45
CA ARG A 49 8.91 -15.32 6.38
C ARG A 49 9.07 -16.72 6.98
N SER A 50 8.43 -17.01 8.12
CA SER A 50 8.49 -18.35 8.71
C SER A 50 7.84 -19.40 7.81
N GLY A 51 6.70 -19.07 7.21
CA GLY A 51 6.05 -19.92 6.22
C GLY A 51 6.89 -20.14 4.97
N ALA A 52 7.55 -19.09 4.45
CA ALA A 52 8.43 -19.20 3.27
C ALA A 52 9.72 -20.00 3.53
N LEU A 53 10.13 -20.15 4.80
CA LEU A 53 11.23 -21.01 5.22
C LEU A 53 10.80 -22.45 5.56
N SER A 54 9.50 -22.69 5.66
CA SER A 54 8.97 -24.03 5.92
C SER A 54 9.05 -24.90 4.65
N GLY A 55 8.82 -26.21 4.77
CA GLY A 55 8.79 -27.12 3.60
C GLY A 55 7.62 -26.92 2.63
N LEU A 56 6.85 -25.84 2.79
CA LEU A 56 5.73 -25.49 1.92
C LEU A 56 6.23 -24.71 0.71
N THR A 57 5.63 -24.95 -0.46
CA THR A 57 5.97 -24.14 -1.63
C THR A 57 5.34 -22.75 -1.53
N VAL A 58 5.91 -21.78 -2.25
CA VAL A 58 5.36 -20.42 -2.33
C VAL A 58 3.92 -20.42 -2.89
N TYR A 59 3.61 -21.39 -3.76
CA TYR A 59 2.26 -21.57 -4.31
C TYR A 59 1.27 -22.03 -3.25
N ASP A 60 1.67 -22.93 -2.35
CA ASP A 60 0.82 -23.42 -1.25
C ASP A 60 0.49 -22.29 -0.27
N LEU A 61 1.48 -21.46 0.07
CA LEU A 61 1.27 -20.29 0.92
C LEU A 61 0.31 -19.29 0.28
N ALA A 62 0.47 -19.02 -1.02
CA ALA A 62 -0.43 -18.14 -1.75
C ALA A 62 -1.85 -18.72 -1.83
N ALA A 63 -1.97 -20.03 -2.10
CA ALA A 63 -3.24 -20.74 -2.14
C ALA A 63 -3.95 -20.67 -0.79
N LEU A 64 -3.27 -20.96 0.32
CA LEU A 64 -3.85 -20.87 1.67
C LEU A 64 -4.32 -19.45 1.97
N ARG A 65 -3.50 -18.44 1.66
CA ARG A 65 -3.85 -17.03 1.87
C ARG A 65 -5.14 -16.67 1.13
N TYR A 66 -5.21 -16.94 -0.18
CA TYR A 66 -6.36 -16.55 -0.99
C TYR A 66 -7.56 -17.48 -0.82
N ALA A 67 -7.38 -18.75 -0.48
CA ALA A 67 -8.48 -19.66 -0.20
C ALA A 67 -9.23 -19.23 1.06
N ILE A 68 -8.50 -18.93 2.14
CA ILE A 68 -9.10 -18.47 3.40
C ILE A 68 -9.71 -17.08 3.20
N SER A 69 -8.95 -16.13 2.61
CA SER A 69 -9.49 -14.79 2.34
C SER A 69 -10.70 -14.84 1.41
N GLY A 70 -10.68 -15.68 0.39
CA GLY A 70 -11.77 -15.88 -0.56
C GLY A 70 -13.01 -16.44 0.13
N LEU A 71 -12.85 -17.47 0.96
CA LEU A 71 -13.95 -18.09 1.70
C LEU A 71 -14.63 -17.08 2.65
N VAL A 72 -13.83 -16.25 3.33
CA VAL A 72 -14.32 -15.20 4.24
C VAL A 72 -14.95 -14.04 3.46
N ALA A 73 -14.36 -13.64 2.33
CA ALA A 73 -14.84 -12.52 1.52
C ALA A 73 -16.08 -12.87 0.67
N LEU A 74 -16.27 -14.15 0.33
CA LEU A 74 -17.38 -14.64 -0.50
C LEU A 74 -18.77 -14.15 -0.04
N PRO A 75 -19.17 -14.28 1.25
CA PRO A 75 -20.47 -13.78 1.70
C PRO A 75 -20.61 -12.26 1.52
N PHE A 76 -19.55 -11.48 1.77
CA PHE A 76 -19.58 -10.02 1.60
C PHE A 76 -19.68 -9.63 0.13
N VAL A 77 -18.95 -10.31 -0.74
CA VAL A 77 -18.99 -10.08 -2.19
C VAL A 77 -20.38 -10.39 -2.75
N LEU A 78 -21.02 -11.48 -2.32
CA LEU A 78 -22.40 -11.82 -2.71
C LEU A 78 -23.44 -10.82 -2.18
N TYR A 79 -23.20 -10.26 -0.99
CA TYR A 79 -24.09 -9.28 -0.36
C TYR A 79 -23.99 -7.90 -1.02
N PHE A 80 -22.78 -7.34 -1.12
CA PHE A 80 -22.53 -5.99 -1.66
C PHE A 80 -22.53 -5.92 -3.18
N LYS A 81 -22.37 -7.06 -3.88
CA LYS A 81 -22.40 -7.19 -5.35
C LYS A 81 -21.55 -6.13 -6.07
N PRO A 82 -20.24 -6.04 -5.77
CA PRO A 82 -19.35 -5.02 -6.34
C PRO A 82 -19.26 -5.06 -7.88
N TRP A 83 -19.59 -6.19 -8.50
CA TRP A 83 -19.72 -6.31 -9.97
C TRP A 83 -20.86 -5.48 -10.59
N LYS A 84 -21.76 -4.90 -9.78
CA LYS A 84 -22.78 -3.97 -10.28
C LYS A 84 -22.24 -2.56 -10.50
N THR A 85 -21.21 -2.17 -9.77
CA THR A 85 -20.62 -0.83 -9.81
C THR A 85 -19.29 -0.80 -10.56
N LEU A 86 -18.58 -1.93 -10.62
CA LEU A 86 -17.29 -2.07 -11.28
C LEU A 86 -17.39 -2.93 -12.53
N THR A 87 -16.65 -2.54 -13.58
CA THR A 87 -16.50 -3.40 -14.77
C THR A 87 -15.65 -4.63 -14.44
N ILE A 88 -15.96 -5.77 -15.05
CA ILE A 88 -15.20 -7.02 -14.85
C ILE A 88 -13.72 -6.82 -15.16
N GLY A 89 -13.38 -5.99 -16.16
CA GLY A 89 -12.01 -5.64 -16.49
C GLY A 89 -11.28 -4.91 -15.36
N GLN A 90 -11.93 -3.95 -14.70
CA GLN A 90 -11.34 -3.24 -13.55
C GLN A 90 -11.09 -4.19 -12.38
N ILE A 91 -12.05 -5.08 -12.09
CA ILE A 91 -11.90 -6.10 -11.05
C ILE A 91 -10.70 -7.00 -11.38
N ALA A 92 -10.63 -7.51 -12.62
CA ALA A 92 -9.55 -8.38 -13.05
C ALA A 92 -8.17 -7.72 -12.91
N VAL A 93 -8.03 -6.46 -13.35
CA VAL A 93 -6.76 -5.71 -13.25
C VAL A 93 -6.36 -5.50 -11.79
N LEU A 94 -7.28 -5.06 -10.92
CA LEU A 94 -7.01 -4.82 -9.50
C LEU A 94 -6.65 -6.11 -8.77
N THR A 95 -7.41 -7.18 -9.02
CA THR A 95 -7.12 -8.51 -8.45
C THR A 95 -5.80 -9.05 -8.95
N MET A 96 -5.41 -8.81 -10.21
CA MET A 96 -4.14 -9.31 -10.71
C MET A 96 -2.94 -8.54 -10.15
N LEU A 97 -3.06 -7.22 -9.98
CA LEU A 97 -2.03 -6.37 -9.40
C LEU A 97 -1.72 -6.75 -7.94
N LEU A 98 -2.73 -6.81 -7.08
CA LEU A 98 -2.55 -7.04 -5.63
C LEU A 98 -2.79 -8.50 -5.20
N GLY A 99 -3.28 -9.34 -6.11
CA GLY A 99 -3.50 -10.75 -5.88
C GLY A 99 -2.23 -11.57 -6.18
N PRO A 100 -2.32 -12.55 -7.10
CA PRO A 100 -1.29 -13.58 -7.25
C PRO A 100 0.09 -12.98 -7.55
N VAL A 101 0.18 -11.98 -8.42
CA VAL A 101 1.47 -11.40 -8.84
C VAL A 101 2.18 -10.79 -7.63
N TYR A 102 1.52 -9.88 -6.91
CA TYR A 102 2.09 -9.26 -5.72
C TYR A 102 2.54 -10.30 -4.68
N ILE A 103 1.69 -11.24 -4.29
CA ILE A 103 2.07 -12.17 -3.21
C ILE A 103 3.18 -13.13 -3.63
N MET A 104 3.22 -13.54 -4.91
CA MET A 104 4.29 -14.38 -5.44
C MET A 104 5.63 -13.66 -5.31
N LEU A 105 5.70 -12.39 -5.69
CA LEU A 105 6.90 -11.57 -5.56
C LEU A 105 7.32 -11.45 -4.09
N VAL A 106 6.38 -11.22 -3.18
CA VAL A 106 6.65 -11.05 -1.76
C VAL A 106 7.16 -12.34 -1.12
N PHE A 107 6.47 -13.47 -1.30
CA PHE A 107 6.90 -14.74 -0.72
C PHE A 107 8.22 -15.22 -1.32
N ASN A 108 8.42 -15.04 -2.62
CA ASN A 108 9.71 -15.33 -3.24
C ASN A 108 10.82 -14.39 -2.72
N GLY A 109 10.49 -13.12 -2.46
CA GLY A 109 11.41 -12.17 -1.84
C GLY A 109 11.81 -12.59 -0.43
N PHE A 110 10.86 -13.09 0.35
CA PHE A 110 11.15 -13.62 1.67
C PHE A 110 12.11 -14.79 1.62
N VAL A 111 12.12 -15.66 0.61
CA VAL A 111 13.10 -16.77 0.52
C VAL A 111 14.54 -16.26 0.63
N PHE A 112 14.85 -15.14 -0.06
CA PHE A 112 16.21 -14.60 -0.17
C PHE A 112 16.56 -13.54 0.88
N ALA A 113 15.58 -12.84 1.43
CA ALA A 113 15.80 -11.71 2.33
C ALA A 113 14.97 -11.80 3.64
N PRO A 114 15.48 -11.26 4.76
CA PRO A 114 14.79 -11.34 6.04
C PRO A 114 13.52 -10.48 6.08
N ALA A 115 12.65 -10.74 7.06
CA ALA A 115 11.37 -10.04 7.22
C ALA A 115 11.53 -8.51 7.37
N ALA A 116 12.63 -8.07 8.00
CA ALA A 116 12.97 -6.66 8.16
C ALA A 116 13.16 -5.93 6.82
N HIS A 117 13.86 -6.56 5.86
CA HIS A 117 14.01 -6.02 4.50
C HIS A 117 12.65 -5.91 3.82
N GLY A 118 11.80 -6.93 3.95
CA GLY A 118 10.43 -6.89 3.43
C GLY A 118 9.64 -5.69 3.94
N GLY A 119 9.68 -5.42 5.25
CA GLY A 119 9.00 -4.24 5.82
C GLY A 119 9.47 -2.91 5.21
N ILE A 120 10.79 -2.75 5.05
CA ILE A 120 11.39 -1.49 4.58
C ILE A 120 11.16 -1.29 3.07
N PHE A 121 11.52 -2.27 2.25
CA PHE A 121 11.46 -2.13 0.79
C PHE A 121 10.03 -2.20 0.25
N MET A 122 9.18 -3.05 0.84
CA MET A 122 7.81 -3.22 0.36
C MET A 122 6.87 -2.14 0.91
N ASN A 123 6.87 -1.91 2.23
CA ASN A 123 5.95 -0.95 2.85
C ASN A 123 6.57 0.45 3.00
N GLY A 124 7.86 0.53 3.31
CA GLY A 124 8.56 1.80 3.52
C GLY A 124 8.69 2.63 2.24
N VAL A 125 9.03 2.00 1.11
CA VAL A 125 9.21 2.70 -0.19
C VAL A 125 7.88 2.97 -0.91
N LEU A 126 6.78 2.37 -0.44
CA LEU A 126 5.45 2.47 -1.06
C LEU A 126 4.93 3.91 -1.25
N PRO A 127 5.09 4.84 -0.30
CA PRO A 127 4.70 6.24 -0.51
C PRO A 127 5.52 6.91 -1.62
N VAL A 128 6.80 6.58 -1.75
CA VAL A 128 7.69 7.12 -2.78
C VAL A 128 7.27 6.63 -4.16
N MET A 129 7.02 5.33 -4.30
CA MET A 129 6.56 4.74 -5.57
C MET A 129 5.18 5.26 -5.96
N THR A 130 4.26 5.37 -5.00
CA THR A 130 2.92 5.94 -5.23
C THR A 130 3.01 7.39 -5.68
N LEU A 131 3.90 8.19 -5.07
CA LEU A 131 4.13 9.58 -5.45
C LEU A 131 4.72 9.68 -6.87
N ALA A 132 5.70 8.84 -7.20
CA ALA A 132 6.33 8.82 -8.51
C ALA A 132 5.33 8.43 -9.62
N ILE A 133 4.53 7.38 -9.40
CA ILE A 133 3.50 6.94 -10.35
C ILE A 133 2.41 8.00 -10.47
N GLY A 134 1.97 8.60 -9.35
CA GLY A 134 0.98 9.67 -9.35
C GLY A 134 1.44 10.91 -10.11
N TRP A 135 2.72 11.29 -9.95
CA TRP A 135 3.31 12.40 -10.70
C TRP A 135 3.42 12.08 -12.19
N LEU A 136 3.87 10.87 -12.56
CA LEU A 136 4.04 10.48 -13.96
C LEU A 136 2.70 10.33 -14.70
N TRP A 137 1.70 9.72 -14.05
CA TRP A 137 0.42 9.39 -14.69
C TRP A 137 -0.61 10.52 -14.54
N LEU A 138 -0.82 11.03 -13.32
CA LEU A 138 -1.84 12.05 -13.06
C LEU A 138 -1.31 13.48 -13.23
N ARG A 139 0.02 13.66 -13.42
CA ARG A 139 0.67 14.97 -13.49
C ARG A 139 0.40 15.82 -12.24
N GLU A 140 0.10 15.18 -11.11
CA GLU A 140 -0.09 15.83 -9.82
C GLU A 140 1.27 16.29 -9.29
N ALA A 141 1.45 17.60 -9.13
CA ALA A 141 2.67 18.14 -8.56
C ALA A 141 2.80 17.72 -7.08
N PRO A 142 3.86 16.97 -6.70
CA PRO A 142 4.05 16.56 -5.31
C PRO A 142 4.27 17.78 -4.42
N ARG A 143 3.66 17.79 -3.23
CA ARG A 143 3.89 18.85 -2.25
C ARG A 143 5.34 18.78 -1.74
N TRP A 144 5.92 19.92 -1.38
CA TRP A 144 7.28 19.96 -0.83
C TRP A 144 7.48 19.02 0.38
N GLN A 145 6.48 18.95 1.27
CA GLN A 145 6.49 18.03 2.42
C GLN A 145 6.56 16.54 2.00
N GLN A 146 5.89 16.17 0.91
CA GLN A 146 5.91 14.79 0.38
C GLN A 146 7.27 14.48 -0.25
N LEU A 147 7.90 15.46 -0.91
CA LEU A 147 9.25 15.31 -1.46
C LEU A 147 10.29 15.13 -0.36
N VAL A 148 10.22 15.91 0.72
CA VAL A 148 11.13 15.78 1.86
C VAL A 148 10.95 14.41 2.53
N ALA A 149 9.70 13.97 2.76
CA ALA A 149 9.42 12.65 3.31
C ALA A 149 9.95 11.52 2.39
N ALA A 150 9.73 11.65 1.07
CA ALA A 150 10.21 10.69 0.10
C ALA A 150 11.75 10.61 0.07
N ALA A 151 12.43 11.75 0.12
CA ALA A 151 13.89 11.81 0.20
C ALA A 151 14.41 11.13 1.48
N PHE A 152 13.74 11.34 2.61
CA PHE A 152 14.11 10.72 3.88
C PHE A 152 13.93 9.19 3.85
N ILE A 153 12.83 8.71 3.27
CA ILE A 153 12.58 7.28 3.06
C ILE A 153 13.65 6.66 2.15
N LEU A 154 13.98 7.31 1.04
CA LEU A 154 15.02 6.84 0.12
C LEU A 154 16.39 6.78 0.81
N LEU A 155 16.75 7.82 1.57
CA LEU A 155 17.99 7.86 2.33
C LEU A 155 18.05 6.73 3.36
N ALA A 156 16.98 6.51 4.12
CA ALA A 156 16.89 5.41 5.09
C ALA A 156 17.02 4.05 4.40
N THR A 157 16.39 3.87 3.24
CA THR A 157 16.45 2.63 2.46
C THR A 157 17.87 2.35 1.96
N VAL A 158 18.56 3.37 1.44
CA VAL A 158 19.96 3.26 0.98
C VAL A 158 20.90 2.98 2.16
N ALA A 159 20.71 3.65 3.30
CA ALA A 159 21.51 3.43 4.49
C ALA A 159 21.40 1.97 4.96
N VAL A 160 20.17 1.42 5.02
CA VAL A 160 19.94 0.01 5.37
C VAL A 160 20.52 -0.95 4.33
N ALA A 161 20.37 -0.65 3.03
CA ALA A 161 20.96 -1.47 1.96
C ALA A 161 22.50 -1.48 1.99
N SER A 162 23.11 -0.40 2.48
CA SER A 162 24.56 -0.24 2.55
C SER A 162 25.21 -0.87 3.79
N ASP A 163 24.41 -1.24 4.80
CA ASP A 163 24.91 -1.85 6.03
C ASP A 163 25.35 -3.30 5.75
N LYS A 164 26.68 -3.50 5.79
CA LYS A 164 27.32 -4.79 5.55
C LYS A 164 27.42 -5.65 6.82
N SER A 165 27.03 -5.14 7.99
CA SER A 165 27.55 -5.65 9.26
C SER A 165 26.68 -6.69 9.99
N GLN A 166 25.38 -6.83 9.73
CA GLN A 166 24.55 -7.84 10.44
C GLN A 166 23.36 -8.40 9.64
N ILE A 167 22.88 -7.71 8.58
CA ILE A 167 21.63 -8.08 7.87
C ILE A 167 21.88 -8.60 6.44
N ALA A 168 23.12 -8.48 5.94
CA ALA A 168 23.51 -8.96 4.62
C ALA A 168 23.72 -10.49 4.62
N VAL A 169 22.62 -11.26 4.57
CA VAL A 169 22.69 -12.65 4.09
C VAL A 169 23.18 -12.60 2.65
N ALA A 170 24.23 -13.36 2.31
CA ALA A 170 24.76 -13.41 0.95
C ALA A 170 23.64 -13.72 -0.07
N GLY A 171 23.27 -12.73 -0.89
CA GLY A 171 22.16 -12.84 -1.86
C GLY A 171 20.86 -12.10 -1.52
N SER A 172 20.80 -11.35 -0.40
CA SER A 172 19.62 -10.57 0.03
C SER A 172 19.13 -9.56 -1.01
N TRP A 173 20.03 -8.99 -1.81
CA TRP A 173 19.71 -8.04 -2.88
C TRP A 173 18.65 -8.54 -3.87
N ARG A 174 18.57 -9.86 -4.09
CA ARG A 174 17.53 -10.47 -4.95
C ARG A 174 16.15 -10.32 -4.30
N GLY A 175 16.07 -10.53 -2.99
CA GLY A 175 14.86 -10.31 -2.22
C GLY A 175 14.47 -8.83 -2.20
N ASP A 176 15.44 -7.93 -2.06
CA ASP A 176 15.20 -6.49 -2.08
C ASP A 176 14.59 -6.03 -3.42
N LEU A 177 15.10 -6.53 -4.55
CA LEU A 177 14.53 -6.26 -5.87
C LEU A 177 13.10 -6.81 -6.01
N LEU A 178 12.83 -8.00 -5.48
CA LEU A 178 11.49 -8.59 -5.49
C LEU A 178 10.51 -7.77 -4.64
N PHE A 179 10.94 -7.26 -3.48
CA PHE A 179 10.13 -6.39 -2.65
C PHE A 179 9.88 -5.02 -3.29
N LEU A 180 10.88 -4.45 -3.98
CA LEU A 180 10.70 -3.21 -4.75
C LEU A 180 9.72 -3.40 -5.91
N ALA A 181 9.80 -4.52 -6.62
CA ALA A 181 8.84 -4.86 -7.66
C ALA A 181 7.44 -5.05 -7.05
N ALA A 182 7.31 -5.73 -5.91
CA ALA A 182 6.04 -5.86 -5.20
C ALA A 182 5.47 -4.49 -4.77
N ALA A 183 6.32 -3.58 -4.28
CA ALA A 183 5.94 -2.22 -3.96
C ALA A 183 5.41 -1.46 -5.18
N ALA A 184 6.03 -1.64 -6.36
CA ALA A 184 5.56 -1.02 -7.60
C ALA A 184 4.16 -1.53 -8.00
N PHE A 185 3.91 -2.85 -7.91
CA PHE A 185 2.58 -3.42 -8.14
C PHE A 185 1.53 -2.89 -7.15
N PHE A 186 1.89 -2.78 -5.87
CA PHE A 186 1.00 -2.23 -4.86
C PHE A 186 0.71 -0.75 -5.13
N SER A 187 1.74 0.06 -5.38
CA SER A 187 1.57 1.49 -5.70
C SER A 187 0.73 1.70 -6.95
N MET A 188 0.90 0.87 -7.97
CA MET A 188 0.04 0.89 -9.15
C MET A 188 -1.42 0.63 -8.78
N TYR A 189 -1.69 -0.40 -7.98
CA TYR A 189 -3.04 -0.68 -7.46
C TYR A 189 -3.63 0.53 -6.71
N MET A 190 -2.85 1.18 -5.84
CA MET A 190 -3.29 2.35 -5.07
C MET A 190 -3.63 3.56 -5.94
N VAL A 191 -2.84 3.79 -6.99
CA VAL A 191 -3.11 4.88 -7.93
C VAL A 191 -4.34 4.55 -8.78
N LEU A 192 -4.48 3.31 -9.25
CA LEU A 192 -5.59 2.89 -10.09
C LEU A 192 -6.92 2.88 -9.33
N SER A 193 -6.92 2.42 -8.07
CA SER A 193 -8.11 2.48 -7.21
C SER A 193 -8.55 3.93 -6.98
N ARG A 194 -7.60 4.85 -6.80
CA ARG A 194 -7.87 6.30 -6.68
C ARG A 194 -8.46 6.87 -7.97
N VAL A 195 -7.89 6.54 -9.13
CA VAL A 195 -8.38 7.01 -10.45
C VAL A 195 -9.80 6.50 -10.73
N TRP A 196 -10.09 5.26 -10.35
CA TRP A 196 -11.42 4.65 -10.54
C TRP A 196 -12.41 4.93 -9.40
N ARG A 197 -11.99 5.68 -8.36
CA ARG A 197 -12.81 6.09 -7.19
C ARG A 197 -13.44 4.89 -6.45
N ILE A 198 -12.63 3.87 -6.19
CA ILE A 198 -13.00 2.63 -5.49
C ILE A 198 -12.55 2.69 -4.04
#